data_AF-A0A7L1VUY5-F1
#
_entry.id   AF-A0A7L1VUY5-F1
#
_cell.length_a   1.000
_cell.length_b   1.000
_cell.length_c   1.000
_cell.angle_alpha   90.00
_cell.angle_beta   90.00
_cell.angle_gamma   90.00
#
_symmetry.space_group_name_H-M   'P 1'
#
loop_
_entity.id
_entity.type
_entity.pdbx_description
1 polymer ?
#
loop_
_entity_poly.entity_id
_entity_poly.type
_entity_poly.pdbx_seq_one_letter_code
_entity_poly.pdbx_strand_id
1 'polypeptide(L)'
;KMQKYLLYNAVEPEELSTLRELSTTEICKVWSGVSRHIYRQLLHKRAVEIGVGIFAVLPAHASVAEGKVLPVERPMFILSKPLKLFYHLESDETKIPDEMPVVQLDFEEIAANIHFRHEIVEQCVQETLLCFAGALRDNKEVEFSFR
;
A
#
# COMPACT_ATOMS: atom_id res chain seq x y z
N LYS A 1 6.09 -6.35 -9.64
CA LYS A 1 7.41 -6.54 -8.97
C LYS A 1 7.88 -5.22 -8.35
N MET A 2 8.35 -5.23 -7.10
CA MET A 2 8.78 -4.05 -6.31
C MET A 2 9.84 -3.16 -7.00
N GLN A 3 10.75 -3.74 -7.80
CA GLN A 3 11.87 -3.03 -8.43
C GLN A 3 11.47 -1.79 -9.23
N LYS A 4 10.26 -1.76 -9.82
CA LYS A 4 9.76 -0.60 -10.58
C LYS A 4 9.54 0.66 -9.74
N TYR A 5 9.55 0.53 -8.42
CA TYR A 5 9.37 1.66 -7.49
C TYR A 5 10.71 2.23 -7.00
N LEU A 6 11.86 1.71 -7.43
CA LEU A 6 13.18 2.25 -7.11
C LEU A 6 13.57 3.31 -8.16
N LEU A 7 13.07 4.52 -7.96
CA LEU A 7 13.15 5.61 -8.93
C LEU A 7 14.45 6.42 -8.79
N TYR A 8 15.28 6.41 -9.84
CA TYR A 8 16.42 7.31 -9.98
C TYR A 8 16.01 8.69 -10.50
N ASN A 9 15.03 8.74 -11.40
CA ASN A 9 14.51 9.96 -12.04
C ASN A 9 13.06 10.22 -11.65
N ALA A 10 12.57 11.44 -11.90
CA ALA A 10 11.20 11.81 -11.58
C ALA A 10 10.23 10.96 -12.41
N VAL A 11 9.03 10.75 -11.87
CA VAL A 11 7.98 10.06 -12.63
C VAL A 11 7.51 11.02 -13.72
N GLU A 12 7.68 10.63 -14.96
CA GLU A 12 7.29 11.44 -16.11
C GLU A 12 5.77 11.33 -16.36
N PRO A 13 5.11 12.37 -16.92
CA PRO A 13 3.67 12.34 -17.19
C PRO A 13 3.22 11.20 -18.11
N GLU A 14 4.09 10.68 -18.96
CA GLU A 14 3.86 9.53 -19.84
C GLU A 14 3.77 8.21 -19.07
N GLU A 15 4.45 8.11 -17.92
CA GLU A 15 4.36 6.95 -17.03
C GLU A 15 3.05 6.90 -16.25
N LEU A 16 2.25 7.99 -16.30
CA LEU A 16 0.98 8.17 -15.60
C LEU A 16 -0.22 8.22 -16.55
N SER A 17 -0.13 7.52 -17.68
CA SER A 17 -1.14 7.54 -18.75
C SER A 17 -2.55 7.21 -18.24
N THR A 18 -2.69 6.20 -17.38
CA THR A 18 -3.99 5.75 -16.88
C THR A 18 -4.57 6.74 -15.89
N LEU A 19 -3.76 7.25 -14.95
CA LEU A 19 -4.19 8.26 -13.99
C LEU A 19 -4.61 9.57 -14.65
N ARG A 20 -4.05 9.91 -15.80
CA ARG A 20 -4.45 11.09 -16.58
C ARG A 20 -5.79 10.92 -17.28
N GLU A 21 -6.14 9.69 -17.65
CA GLU A 21 -7.40 9.38 -18.34
C GLU A 21 -8.57 9.16 -17.36
N LEU A 22 -8.28 8.69 -16.14
CA LEU A 22 -9.30 8.44 -15.12
C LEU A 22 -9.73 9.72 -14.40
N SER A 23 -11.03 9.80 -14.15
CA SER A 23 -11.57 10.79 -13.21
C SER A 23 -11.17 10.47 -11.77
N THR A 24 -11.17 11.49 -10.90
CA THR A 24 -10.96 11.30 -9.45
C THR A 24 -11.91 10.27 -8.87
N THR A 25 -13.17 10.25 -9.30
CA THR A 25 -14.17 9.27 -8.82
C THR A 25 -13.82 7.85 -9.21
N GLU A 26 -13.27 7.63 -10.40
CA GLU A 26 -12.83 6.30 -10.85
C GLU A 26 -11.58 5.85 -10.09
N ILE A 27 -10.62 6.75 -9.86
CA ILE A 27 -9.43 6.48 -9.03
C ILE A 27 -9.86 6.09 -7.61
N CYS A 28 -10.77 6.86 -6.99
CA CYS A 28 -11.32 6.53 -5.68
C CYS A 28 -12.06 5.19 -5.67
N LYS A 29 -12.79 4.85 -6.74
CA LYS A 29 -13.49 3.56 -6.87
C LYS A 29 -12.50 2.39 -6.92
N VAL A 30 -11.40 2.54 -7.65
CA VAL A 30 -10.31 1.54 -7.69
C VAL A 30 -9.72 1.34 -6.29
N TRP A 31 -9.32 2.44 -5.64
CA TRP A 31 -8.71 2.38 -4.30
C TRP A 31 -9.67 1.91 -3.21
N SER A 32 -10.98 2.14 -3.37
CA SER A 32 -12.00 1.54 -2.51
C SER A 32 -12.05 0.02 -2.67
N GLY A 33 -11.93 -0.48 -3.90
CA GLY A 33 -11.82 -1.92 -4.19
C GLY A 33 -10.58 -2.55 -3.58
N VAL A 34 -9.42 -1.92 -3.76
CA VAL A 34 -8.13 -2.33 -3.17
C VAL A 34 -8.20 -2.35 -1.64
N SER A 35 -8.69 -1.27 -1.04
CA SER A 35 -8.84 -1.15 0.43
C SER A 35 -9.73 -2.26 0.99
N ARG A 36 -10.85 -2.56 0.30
CA ARG A 36 -11.74 -3.67 0.69
C ARG A 36 -11.06 -5.02 0.58
N HIS A 37 -10.28 -5.27 -0.47
CA HIS A 37 -9.51 -6.50 -0.61
C HIS A 37 -8.48 -6.63 0.53
N ILE A 38 -7.65 -5.60 0.76
CA ILE A 38 -6.66 -5.57 1.86
C ILE A 38 -7.35 -5.87 3.18
N TYR A 39 -8.42 -5.15 3.51
CA TYR A 39 -9.17 -5.35 4.74
C TYR A 39 -9.64 -6.80 4.92
N ARG A 40 -10.19 -7.42 3.86
CA ARG A 40 -10.59 -8.84 3.89
C ARG A 40 -9.41 -9.77 4.14
N GLN A 41 -8.24 -9.54 3.53
CA GLN A 41 -7.06 -10.36 3.76
C GLN A 41 -6.54 -10.25 5.20
N LEU A 42 -6.51 -9.02 5.73
CA LEU A 42 -6.10 -8.74 7.10
C LEU A 42 -7.00 -9.43 8.14
N LEU A 43 -8.32 -9.47 7.91
CA LEU A 43 -9.26 -10.22 8.75
C LEU A 43 -8.95 -11.73 8.78
N HIS A 44 -8.43 -12.28 7.69
CA HIS A 44 -7.99 -13.69 7.61
C HIS A 44 -6.55 -13.90 8.08
N LYS A 45 -5.94 -12.91 8.78
CA LYS A 45 -4.55 -12.98 9.25
C LYS A 45 -3.53 -13.18 8.13
N ARG A 46 -3.82 -12.66 6.93
CA ARG A 46 -2.91 -12.64 5.80
C ARG A 46 -2.39 -11.23 5.58
N ALA A 47 -1.08 -11.09 5.45
CA ALA A 47 -0.45 -9.84 5.05
C ALA A 47 -0.62 -9.63 3.55
N VAL A 48 -0.70 -8.38 3.09
CA VAL A 48 -0.88 -8.04 1.68
C VAL A 48 0.26 -7.19 1.16
N GLU A 49 1.06 -7.74 0.25
CA GLU A 49 2.08 -7.00 -0.48
C GLU A 49 1.44 -6.25 -1.65
N ILE A 50 1.66 -4.93 -1.69
CA ILE A 50 1.16 -4.05 -2.76
C ILE A 50 2.28 -3.53 -3.66
N GLY A 51 3.51 -3.98 -3.43
CA GLY A 51 4.69 -3.63 -4.23
C GLY A 51 5.62 -2.62 -3.58
N VAL A 52 5.12 -1.52 -3.00
CA VAL A 52 5.95 -0.57 -2.23
C VAL A 52 6.14 -0.99 -0.76
N GLY A 53 5.29 -1.88 -0.28
CA GLY A 53 5.27 -2.34 1.09
C GLY A 53 4.19 -3.37 1.32
N ILE A 54 3.98 -3.68 2.59
CA ILE A 54 3.09 -4.75 3.03
C ILE A 54 2.14 -4.20 4.10
N PHE A 55 0.85 -4.49 3.94
CA PHE A 55 -0.12 -4.32 5.02
C PHE A 55 -0.18 -5.59 5.86
N ALA A 56 -0.11 -5.45 7.18
CA ALA A 56 -0.22 -6.58 8.10
C ALA A 56 -0.94 -6.15 9.39
N VAL A 57 -1.56 -7.09 10.08
CA VAL A 57 -2.09 -6.89 11.44
C VAL A 57 -1.10 -7.50 12.40
N LEU A 58 -0.42 -6.69 13.21
CA LEU A 58 0.60 -7.16 14.13
C LEU A 58 0.18 -6.96 15.59
N PRO A 59 0.65 -7.82 16.51
CA PRO A 59 0.51 -7.59 17.94
C PRO A 59 1.17 -6.27 18.33
N ALA A 60 0.46 -5.49 19.13
CA ALA A 60 0.90 -4.22 19.67
C ALA A 60 0.40 -4.09 21.11
N HIS A 61 0.89 -3.06 21.80
CA HIS A 61 0.56 -2.78 23.18
C HIS A 61 -0.04 -1.37 23.26
N ALA A 62 -1.27 -1.26 23.76
CA ALA A 62 -1.90 0.01 24.03
C ALA A 62 -1.74 0.36 25.51
N SER A 63 -1.21 1.55 25.79
CA SER A 63 -1.17 2.10 27.15
C SER A 63 -2.59 2.49 27.58
N VAL A 64 -3.03 1.96 28.72
CA VAL A 64 -4.29 2.33 29.36
C VAL A 64 -4.01 3.03 30.70
N ALA A 65 -5.05 3.63 31.29
CA ALA A 65 -4.94 4.32 32.57
C ALA A 65 -4.28 3.43 33.65
N GLU A 66 -3.60 4.07 34.60
CA GLU A 66 -2.88 3.40 35.69
C GLU A 66 -1.66 2.57 35.26
N GLY A 67 -1.09 2.85 34.08
CA GLY A 67 0.15 2.19 33.61
C GLY A 67 -0.04 0.73 33.20
N LYS A 68 -1.28 0.28 33.06
CA LYS A 68 -1.60 -1.05 32.53
C LYS A 68 -1.39 -1.05 31.01
N VAL A 69 -1.05 -2.22 30.48
CA VAL A 69 -0.83 -2.43 29.05
C VAL A 69 -1.85 -3.45 28.55
N LEU A 70 -2.58 -3.10 27.49
CA LEU A 70 -3.52 -3.99 26.83
C LEU A 70 -2.89 -4.54 25.54
N PRO A 71 -2.79 -5.87 25.36
CA PRO A 71 -2.42 -6.44 24.08
C PRO A 71 -3.53 -6.12 23.07
N VAL A 72 -3.15 -5.52 21.95
CA VAL A 72 -4.04 -5.17 20.85
C VAL A 72 -3.46 -5.66 19.54
N GLU A 73 -4.29 -5.71 18.51
CA GLU A 73 -3.85 -5.97 17.16
C GLU A 73 -3.94 -4.69 16.34
N ARG A 74 -2.83 -4.27 15.73
CA ARG A 74 -2.75 -3.02 14.99
C ARG A 74 -2.53 -3.30 13.51
N PRO A 75 -3.42 -2.81 12.61
CA PRO A 75 -3.12 -2.78 11.20
C PRO A 75 -2.00 -1.77 10.95
N MET A 76 -0.95 -2.20 10.26
CA MET A 76 0.21 -1.38 9.93
C MET A 76 0.59 -1.55 8.48
N PHE A 77 1.04 -0.46 7.88
CA PHE A 77 1.73 -0.47 6.59
C PHE A 77 3.24 -0.45 6.85
N ILE A 78 3.93 -1.45 6.33
CA ILE A 78 5.36 -1.65 6.50
C ILE A 78 6.03 -1.41 5.16
N LEU A 79 6.77 -0.31 5.05
CA LEU A 79 7.49 0.04 3.83
C LEU A 79 8.57 -1.01 3.53
N SER A 80 8.74 -1.36 2.26
CA SER A 80 9.70 -2.39 1.86
C SER A 80 11.13 -1.99 2.26
N LYS A 81 11.92 -2.96 2.76
CA LYS A 81 13.33 -2.73 3.12
C LYS A 81 14.15 -2.16 1.95
N PRO A 82 14.01 -2.64 0.71
CA PRO A 82 14.76 -2.10 -0.42
C PRO A 82 14.43 -0.62 -0.70
N LEU A 83 13.15 -0.22 -0.62
CA LEU A 83 12.78 1.20 -0.78
C LEU A 83 13.36 2.07 0.34
N LYS A 84 13.31 1.59 1.59
CA LYS A 84 13.91 2.30 2.73
C LYS A 84 15.40 2.54 2.55
N LEU A 85 16.14 1.50 2.17
CA LEU A 85 17.58 1.60 1.92
C LEU A 85 17.89 2.52 0.74
N PHE A 86 17.16 2.38 -0.35
CA PHE A 86 17.40 3.15 -1.57
C PHE A 86 17.12 4.65 -1.39
N TYR A 87 16.08 5.00 -0.65
CA TYR A 87 15.70 6.38 -0.37
C TYR A 87 16.24 6.93 0.96
N HIS A 88 17.09 6.19 1.67
CA HIS A 88 17.67 6.58 2.96
C HIS A 88 16.62 6.99 4.01
N LEU A 89 15.50 6.26 4.06
CA LEU A 89 14.39 6.56 4.97
C LEU A 89 14.60 5.92 6.35
N GLU A 90 14.42 6.71 7.40
CA GLU A 90 14.39 6.22 8.78
C GLU A 90 12.99 5.68 9.13
N SER A 91 12.92 4.47 9.67
CA SER A 91 11.67 3.89 10.19
C SER A 91 11.98 2.82 11.23
N ASP A 92 11.10 2.65 12.22
CA ASP A 92 11.20 1.55 13.17
C ASP A 92 11.26 0.17 12.47
N GLU A 93 12.08 -0.74 13.01
CA GLU A 93 12.12 -2.12 12.53
C GLU A 93 10.85 -2.86 12.92
N THR A 94 9.84 -2.78 12.06
CA THR A 94 8.68 -3.65 12.13
C THR A 94 8.94 -4.91 11.32
N LYS A 95 8.86 -6.09 11.96
CA LYS A 95 9.00 -7.40 11.31
C LYS A 95 7.64 -8.08 11.23
N ILE A 96 7.33 -8.63 10.07
CA ILE A 96 6.18 -9.51 9.87
C ILE A 96 6.58 -10.89 10.40
N PRO A 97 5.77 -11.55 11.25
CA PRO A 97 6.02 -12.90 11.71
C PRO A 97 6.17 -13.86 10.53
N ASP A 98 7.17 -14.74 10.57
CA ASP A 98 7.48 -15.67 9.46
C ASP A 98 6.32 -16.62 9.13
N GLU A 99 5.45 -16.88 10.11
CA GLU A 99 4.29 -17.76 9.97
C GLU A 99 3.07 -17.07 9.32
N MET A 100 3.11 -15.75 9.17
CA MET A 100 2.02 -14.99 8.57
C MET A 100 2.06 -15.12 7.03
N PRO A 101 1.02 -15.67 6.39
CA PRO A 101 0.99 -15.76 4.94
C PRO A 101 0.99 -14.36 4.32
N VAL A 102 1.89 -14.12 3.36
CA VAL A 102 1.92 -12.89 2.55
C VAL A 102 1.30 -13.19 1.19
N VAL A 103 0.24 -12.47 0.84
CA VAL A 103 -0.45 -12.55 -0.45
C VAL A 103 -0.21 -11.27 -1.26
N GLN A 104 -0.32 -11.37 -2.58
CA GLN A 104 -0.32 -10.20 -3.47
C GLN A 104 -1.76 -9.67 -3.62
N LEU A 105 -1.90 -8.47 -4.19
CA LEU A 105 -3.21 -8.00 -4.65
C LEU A 105 -3.77 -8.92 -5.75
N ASP A 106 -5.00 -9.34 -5.57
CA ASP A 106 -5.77 -10.04 -6.61
C ASP A 106 -6.52 -9.02 -7.48
N PHE A 107 -5.86 -8.54 -8.54
CA PHE A 107 -6.44 -7.54 -9.42
C PHE A 107 -7.66 -8.06 -10.18
N GLU A 108 -7.74 -9.35 -10.46
CA GLU A 108 -8.90 -9.97 -11.13
C GLU A 108 -10.12 -9.94 -10.19
N GLU A 109 -9.95 -10.37 -8.94
CA GLU A 109 -11.00 -10.29 -7.92
C GLU A 109 -11.44 -8.84 -7.68
N ILE A 110 -10.48 -7.90 -7.57
CA ILE A 110 -10.78 -6.48 -7.34
C ILE A 110 -11.58 -5.92 -8.52
N ALA A 111 -11.12 -6.13 -9.76
CA ALA A 111 -11.76 -5.63 -10.97
C ALA A 111 -13.19 -6.15 -11.15
N ALA A 112 -13.40 -7.46 -10.93
CA ALA A 112 -14.72 -8.07 -10.93
C ALA A 112 -15.64 -7.43 -9.89
N ASN A 113 -15.12 -7.23 -8.68
CA ASN A 113 -15.85 -6.68 -7.53
C ASN A 113 -16.27 -5.20 -7.66
N ILE A 114 -15.60 -4.42 -8.52
CA ILE A 114 -15.94 -3.01 -8.78
C ILE A 114 -16.50 -2.78 -10.18
N HIS A 115 -16.69 -3.84 -10.97
CA HIS A 115 -17.13 -3.78 -12.37
C HIS A 115 -16.27 -2.81 -13.20
N PHE A 116 -14.97 -3.05 -13.18
CA PHE A 116 -13.98 -2.27 -13.92
C PHE A 116 -13.05 -3.19 -14.71
N ARG A 117 -12.36 -2.66 -15.71
CA ARG A 117 -11.43 -3.45 -16.52
C ARG A 117 -10.20 -3.79 -15.71
N HIS A 118 -9.80 -5.06 -15.73
CA HIS A 118 -8.64 -5.57 -15.00
C HIS A 118 -7.37 -4.75 -15.28
N GLU A 119 -7.06 -4.53 -16.56
CA GLU A 119 -5.88 -3.75 -16.97
C GLU A 119 -5.85 -2.35 -16.34
N ILE A 120 -7.00 -1.67 -16.33
CA ILE A 120 -7.10 -0.30 -15.80
C ILE A 120 -7.00 -0.29 -14.28
N VAL A 121 -7.57 -1.28 -13.59
CA VAL A 121 -7.42 -1.43 -12.13
C VAL A 121 -5.95 -1.62 -11.78
N GLU A 122 -5.28 -2.56 -12.44
CA GLU A 122 -3.87 -2.82 -12.21
C GLU A 122 -3.05 -1.56 -12.48
N GLN A 123 -3.15 -0.96 -13.68
CA GLN A 123 -2.38 0.23 -14.03
C GLN A 123 -2.64 1.42 -13.10
N CYS A 124 -3.90 1.71 -12.75
CA CYS A 124 -4.24 2.78 -11.82
C CYS A 124 -3.53 2.60 -10.46
N VAL A 125 -3.52 1.38 -9.91
CA VAL A 125 -2.80 1.09 -8.65
C VAL A 125 -1.30 1.25 -8.85
N GLN A 126 -0.76 0.69 -9.93
CA GLN A 126 0.67 0.73 -10.20
C GLN A 126 1.20 2.16 -10.37
N GLU A 127 0.52 2.99 -11.13
CA GLU A 127 0.84 4.40 -11.36
C GLU A 127 0.69 5.24 -10.08
N THR A 128 -0.35 4.99 -9.28
CA THR A 128 -0.50 5.68 -7.97
C THR A 128 0.68 5.34 -7.05
N LEU A 129 1.14 4.09 -7.06
CA LEU A 129 2.29 3.67 -6.26
C LEU A 129 3.63 4.22 -6.80
N LEU A 130 3.72 4.49 -8.11
CA LEU A 130 4.85 5.25 -8.68
C LEU A 130 4.86 6.68 -8.14
N CYS A 131 3.71 7.37 -8.13
CA CYS A 131 3.59 8.70 -7.52
C CYS A 131 4.02 8.69 -6.05
N PHE A 132 3.59 7.67 -5.29
CA PHE A 132 4.00 7.50 -3.89
C PHE A 132 5.52 7.34 -3.76
N ALA A 133 6.13 6.46 -4.55
CA ALA A 133 7.58 6.24 -4.54
C ALA A 133 8.36 7.51 -4.93
N GLY A 134 7.87 8.28 -5.91
CA GLY A 134 8.48 9.55 -6.31
C GLY A 134 8.44 10.58 -5.19
N ALA A 135 7.34 10.63 -4.42
CA ALA A 135 7.25 11.52 -3.29
C ALA A 135 8.12 11.09 -2.10
N LEU A 136 8.26 9.78 -1.86
CA LEU A 136 9.23 9.25 -0.88
C LEU A 136 10.66 9.66 -1.23
N ARG A 137 11.05 9.54 -2.50
CA ARG A 137 12.38 9.97 -2.98
C ARG A 137 12.63 11.45 -2.71
N ASP A 138 11.64 12.29 -2.97
CA ASP A 138 11.75 13.75 -2.80
C ASP A 138 11.62 14.19 -1.33
N ASN A 139 11.46 13.25 -0.39
CA ASN A 139 11.15 13.49 1.02
C ASN A 139 9.97 14.47 1.21
N LYS A 140 8.96 14.34 0.34
CA LYS A 140 7.73 15.15 0.41
C LYS A 140 6.74 14.50 1.36
N GLU A 141 6.11 15.31 2.19
CA GLU A 141 4.94 14.87 2.94
C GLU A 141 3.80 14.59 1.95
N VAL A 142 3.27 13.37 1.98
CA VAL A 142 2.16 12.96 1.12
C VAL A 142 0.97 12.65 2.00
N GLU A 143 -0.06 13.47 1.88
CA GLU A 143 -1.37 13.14 2.41
C GLU A 143 -2.20 12.50 1.30
N PHE A 144 -2.58 11.24 1.48
CA PHE A 144 -3.62 10.64 0.64
C PHE A 144 -4.98 10.92 1.26
N SER A 145 -5.63 11.98 0.81
CA SER A 145 -7.00 12.29 1.20
C SER A 145 -7.97 11.40 0.43
N PHE A 146 -8.29 10.22 0.96
CA PHE A 146 -9.40 9.41 0.45
C PHE A 146 -10.69 9.85 1.17
N ARG A 147 -11.69 10.34 0.41
CA ARG A 147 -13.05 10.62 0.91
C ARG A 147 -13.92 9.39 0.88
#